data_AF-A0A9C9ERE1-F1
#
_entry.id   AF-A0A9C9ERE1-F1
#
_cell.length_a   1.000
_cell.length_b   1.000
_cell.length_c   1.000
_cell.angle_alpha   90.00
_cell.angle_beta   90.00
_cell.angle_gamma   90.00
#
_symmetry.space_group_name_H-M   'P 1'
#
loop_
_entity.id
_entity.type
_entity.pdbx_description
1 polymer ?
#
loop_
_entity_poly.entity_id
_entity_poly.type
_entity_poly.pdbx_seq_one_letter_code
_entity_poly.pdbx_strand_id
1 'polypeptide(L)' 'MLSKERGNTVQDLAKLIRSIPDFPKKGILFRDITTLLKDGTGFRKA' A
#
# COMPACT_ATOMS: atom_id res chain seq x y z
N MET A 1 6.39 -30.96 -3.18
CA MET A 1 5.21 -30.48 -2.44
C MET A 1 5.34 -28.98 -2.29
N LEU A 2 4.58 -28.27 -3.14
CA LEU A 2 4.28 -26.83 -3.15
C LEU A 2 5.40 -25.85 -2.81
N SER A 3 6.05 -25.39 -3.87
CA SER A 3 6.71 -24.09 -3.99
C SER A 3 5.91 -23.03 -3.25
N LYS A 4 6.51 -22.39 -2.24
CA LYS A 4 5.94 -21.21 -1.58
C LYS A 4 5.88 -20.12 -2.63
N GLU A 5 4.71 -19.97 -3.26
CA GLU A 5 4.50 -18.98 -4.31
C GLU A 5 4.84 -17.60 -3.77
N ARG A 6 5.60 -16.84 -4.55
CA ARG A 6 5.97 -15.46 -4.23
C ARG A 6 4.71 -14.59 -4.29
N GLY A 7 3.93 -14.58 -3.21
CA GLY A 7 2.92 -13.55 -3.01
C GLY A 7 3.64 -12.22 -2.87
N ASN A 8 3.53 -11.36 -3.88
CA ASN A 8 3.73 -9.90 -3.86
C ASN A 8 4.02 -9.41 -5.27
N THR A 9 2.97 -9.21 -6.06
CA THR A 9 3.04 -8.29 -7.19
C THR A 9 2.28 -7.02 -6.79
N VAL A 10 2.56 -5.92 -7.47
CA VAL A 10 2.10 -4.55 -7.14
C VAL A 10 0.61 -4.42 -6.75
N GLN A 11 -0.24 -5.32 -7.22
CA GLN A 11 -1.68 -5.38 -6.94
C GLN A 11 -2.01 -5.57 -5.46
N ASP A 12 -1.22 -6.32 -4.71
CA ASP A 12 -1.49 -6.54 -3.28
C ASP A 12 -1.13 -5.31 -2.44
N LEU A 13 -0.06 -4.60 -2.83
CA LEU A 13 0.31 -3.33 -2.21
C LEU A 13 -0.72 -2.23 -2.52
N ALA A 14 -1.25 -2.20 -3.75
CA ALA A 14 -2.25 -1.21 -4.16
C ALA A 14 -3.55 -1.29 -3.32
N LYS A 15 -3.93 -2.48 -2.84
CA LYS A 15 -5.09 -2.67 -1.94
C LYS A 15 -4.90 -1.99 -0.58
N LEU A 16 -3.66 -1.73 -0.18
CA LEU A 16 -3.31 -1.12 1.10
C LEU A 16 -3.17 0.41 1.02
N ILE A 17 -3.33 1.01 -0.17
CA ILE A 17 -3.22 2.46 -0.37
C ILE A 17 -4.62 3.06 -0.43
N ARG A 18 -4.91 4.00 0.47
CA ARG A 18 -6.20 4.70 0.50
C ARG A 18 -6.14 6.00 -0.32
N SER A 19 -7.28 6.41 -0.87
CA SER A 19 -7.40 7.63 -1.67
C SER A 19 -8.28 8.64 -0.93
N ILE A 20 -7.74 9.82 -0.69
CA ILE A 20 -8.40 10.88 0.07
C ILE A 20 -8.47 12.13 -0.81
N PRO A 21 -9.63 12.49 -1.36
CA PRO A 21 -9.77 13.70 -2.17
C PRO A 21 -9.70 14.96 -1.31
N ASP A 22 -9.27 16.05 -1.94
CA ASP A 22 -9.21 17.42 -1.38
C ASP A 22 -8.38 17.57 -0.10
N PHE A 23 -7.36 16.74 0.09
CA PHE A 23 -6.47 16.78 1.25
C PHE A 23 -5.00 17.05 0.88
N PRO A 24 -4.28 17.91 1.63
CA PRO A 24 -4.76 18.81 2.69
C PRO A 24 -5.45 20.07 2.14
N LYS A 25 -5.52 20.22 0.82
CA LYS A 25 -6.16 21.33 0.11
C LYS A 25 -7.03 20.81 -1.01
N LYS A 26 -8.09 21.56 -1.34
CA LYS A 26 -8.98 21.28 -2.46
C LYS A 26 -8.20 21.13 -3.77
N GLY A 27 -8.56 20.13 -4.57
CA GLY A 27 -7.93 19.76 -5.84
C GLY A 27 -6.84 18.69 -5.73
N ILE A 28 -6.47 18.24 -4.53
CA ILE A 28 -5.42 17.22 -4.32
C ILE A 28 -6.04 15.86 -4.04
N LEU A 29 -5.65 14.82 -4.78
CA LEU A 29 -5.96 13.44 -4.44
C LEU A 29 -4.80 12.83 -3.65
N PHE A 30 -4.91 12.84 -2.32
CA PHE A 30 -3.90 12.31 -1.43
C PHE A 30 -3.93 10.78 -1.39
N ARG A 31 -2.75 10.15 -1.47
CA ARG A 31 -2.58 8.70 -1.34
C ARG A 31 -2.01 8.39 0.03
N ASP A 32 -2.82 7.80 0.89
CA ASP A 32 -2.42 7.44 2.23
C ASP A 32 -1.86 6.01 2.27
N ILE A 33 -0.55 5.94 2.54
CA ILE A 33 0.22 4.69 2.65
C ILE A 33 0.38 4.23 4.11
N THR A 34 -0.21 4.92 5.09
CA THR A 34 -0.01 4.57 6.52
C THR A 34 -0.51 3.17 6.85
N THR A 35 -1.54 2.67 6.15
CA THR A 35 -2.00 1.28 6.27
C THR A 35 -0.92 0.29 5.84
N LEU A 36 -0.24 0.55 4.72
CA LEU A 36 0.89 -0.26 4.25
C LEU A 36 2.06 -0.25 5.25
N LEU A 37 2.34 0.91 5.85
CA LEU A 37 3.43 1.07 6.82
C LEU A 37 3.13 0.39 8.17
N LYS A 38 1.86 0.39 8.60
CA LYS A 38 1.42 -0.26 9.85
C LYS A 38 1.42 -1.79 9.77
N ASP A 39 1.25 -2.37 8.59
CA ASP A 39 1.19 -3.82 8.40
C ASP A 39 2.56 -4.54 8.50
N GLY A 40 3.61 -3.82 8.92
CA GLY A 40 4.88 -4.36 9.42
C GLY A 40 5.76 -5.15 8.42
N THR A 41 5.23 -5.53 7.25
CA THR A 41 5.91 -6.31 6.21
C THR A 41 6.38 -5.47 5.03
N GLY A 42 5.78 -4.29 4.80
CA GLY A 42 6.12 -3.39 3.69
C GLY A 42 7.49 -2.71 3.82
N PHE A 43 7.96 -2.45 5.05
CA PHE A 43 9.22 -1.73 5.28
C PHE A 43 10.48 -2.63 5.28
N ARG A 44 10.32 -3.96 5.33
CA ARG A 44 11.46 -4.92 5.36
C ARG A 44 11.96 -5.35 3.98
N LYS A 45 11.45 -4.75 2.89
CA LYS A 45 11.82 -5.12 1.51
C LYS A 45 12.43 -3.96 0.69
N ALA A 46 12.66 -2.79 1.30
CA ALA A 46 13.33 -1.66 0.64
C ALA A 46 14.84 -1.71 0.88
#